data_AF-E8ZC49-F1
#
_entry.id   AF-E8ZC49-F1
#
_cell.length_a   1.000
_cell.length_b   1.000
_cell.length_c   1.000
_cell.angle_alpha   90.00
_cell.angle_beta   90.00
_cell.angle_gamma   90.00
#
_symmetry.space_group_name_H-M   'P 1'
#
loop_
_entity.id
_entity.type
_entity.pdbx_description
1 polymer ?
#
loop_
_entity_poly.entity_id
_entity_poly.type
_entity_poly.pdbx_seq_one_letter_code
_entity_poly.pdbx_strand_id
1 'polypeptide(L)'
;MSLLYKLVMNSLYGRFGIHPKSTKTDIGGIKEYQYRMRQESWLDGDYLGNDKYVLSYHTNMDNTIDRWDPPKNSAIQLAAAITACARIYMYKYTSREDCYYTDSVVLGNPLPEEVVSSSIIGKFKLEAIIKKGFFLAPKSYYYSSKEKGDVIKYKGAAKEHVDAKWFETQYKHPENQLEREFVSNFRVNIKKLSVYKRKGKVTVALALNNKRMLLHIGGKWVGSTPKVVFDLESLDNASKEIFYSMKQKLSSQEIENLYLREKIASMEDKRSQDLVQTEERTMLDSEEEVEGTNHTLEENNKTDEKKPDT
;
A
#
# COMPACT_ATOMS: atom_id res chain seq x y z
N MET A 1 -6.58 39.19 -3.19
CA MET A 1 -5.90 38.98 -4.49
C MET A 1 -5.14 37.65 -4.57
N SER A 2 -4.24 37.29 -3.63
CA SER A 2 -3.43 36.05 -3.69
C SER A 2 -4.24 34.73 -3.87
N LEU A 3 -5.39 34.59 -3.19
CA LEU A 3 -6.22 33.39 -3.27
C LEU A 3 -6.77 33.11 -4.67
N LEU A 4 -7.20 34.16 -5.38
CA LEU A 4 -7.75 34.02 -6.73
C LEU A 4 -6.69 33.55 -7.71
N TYR A 5 -5.49 34.15 -7.69
CA TYR A 5 -4.39 33.72 -8.54
C TYR A 5 -3.96 32.28 -8.24
N LYS A 6 -3.86 31.91 -6.97
CA LYS A 6 -3.58 30.52 -6.57
C LYS A 6 -4.65 29.56 -7.07
N LEU A 7 -5.92 29.93 -6.99
CA LEU A 7 -7.03 29.12 -7.48
C LEU A 7 -6.98 28.95 -9.00
N VAL A 8 -6.74 30.04 -9.74
CA VAL A 8 -6.64 30.01 -11.20
C VAL A 8 -5.48 29.10 -11.64
N MET A 9 -4.29 29.26 -11.07
CA MET A 9 -3.14 28.40 -11.40
C MET A 9 -3.38 26.93 -11.06
N ASN A 10 -3.92 26.64 -9.86
CA ASN A 10 -4.15 25.26 -9.42
C ASN A 10 -5.30 24.57 -10.16
N SER A 11 -6.31 25.32 -10.61
CA SER A 11 -7.46 24.76 -11.33
C SER A 11 -7.17 24.53 -12.81
N LEU A 12 -6.25 25.31 -13.42
CA LEU A 12 -5.92 25.20 -14.84
C LEU A 12 -5.43 23.80 -15.22
N TYR A 13 -4.46 23.24 -14.49
CA TYR A 13 -3.98 21.88 -14.78
C TYR A 13 -5.09 20.83 -14.64
N GLY A 14 -5.98 21.02 -13.66
CA GLY A 14 -7.12 20.13 -13.43
C GLY A 14 -8.12 20.17 -14.59
N ARG A 15 -8.26 21.31 -15.27
CA ARG A 15 -9.10 21.43 -16.48
C ARG A 15 -8.55 20.61 -17.66
N PHE A 16 -7.22 20.58 -17.84
CA PHE A 16 -6.61 19.75 -18.88
C PHE A 16 -6.84 18.25 -18.67
N GLY A 17 -6.98 17.80 -17.42
CA GLY A 17 -7.20 16.39 -17.07
C GLY A 17 -8.67 15.97 -16.96
N ILE A 18 -9.62 16.76 -17.46
CA ILE A 18 -11.04 16.38 -17.41
C ILE A 18 -11.28 15.19 -18.33
N HIS A 19 -11.88 14.15 -17.76
CA HIS A 19 -12.25 12.94 -18.50
C HIS A 19 -13.26 13.28 -19.62
N PRO A 20 -13.04 12.84 -20.87
CA PRO A 20 -13.91 13.22 -22.00
C PRO A 20 -15.33 12.70 -21.82
N LYS A 21 -15.46 11.42 -21.46
CA LYS A 21 -16.71 10.82 -21.00
C LYS A 21 -17.06 11.42 -19.64
N SER A 22 -18.21 12.06 -19.56
CA SER A 22 -18.69 12.73 -18.36
C SER A 22 -20.07 12.20 -17.99
N THR A 23 -20.41 12.25 -16.70
CA THR A 23 -21.79 12.03 -16.25
C THR A 23 -22.49 13.38 -16.18
N LYS A 24 -23.62 13.48 -16.87
CA LYS A 24 -24.48 14.65 -16.83
C LYS A 24 -25.72 14.32 -16.00
N THR A 25 -26.10 15.28 -15.14
CA THR A 25 -27.31 15.21 -14.34
C THR A 25 -28.15 16.45 -14.65
N ASP A 26 -29.33 16.23 -15.24
CA ASP A 26 -30.25 17.30 -15.66
C ASP A 26 -31.65 17.08 -15.06
N ILE A 27 -32.51 18.09 -15.11
CA ILE A 27 -33.93 17.98 -14.79
C ILE A 27 -34.74 18.01 -16.08
N GLY A 28 -35.44 16.92 -16.37
CA GLY A 28 -36.22 16.73 -17.60
C GLY A 28 -37.69 16.42 -17.36
N GLY A 29 -38.50 16.51 -18.41
CA GLY A 29 -39.90 16.07 -18.37
C GLY A 29 -40.06 14.58 -18.68
N ILE A 30 -41.29 14.05 -18.58
CA ILE A 30 -41.58 12.63 -18.87
C ILE A 30 -41.11 12.17 -20.26
N LYS A 31 -41.26 13.01 -21.29
CA LYS A 31 -40.81 12.68 -22.67
C LYS A 31 -39.28 12.49 -22.74
N GLU A 32 -38.55 13.39 -22.08
CA GLU A 32 -37.08 13.32 -22.03
C GLU A 32 -36.62 12.11 -21.22
N TYR A 33 -37.28 11.83 -20.08
CA TYR A 33 -37.02 10.63 -19.29
C TYR A 33 -37.16 9.36 -20.14
N GLN A 34 -38.30 9.20 -20.82
CA GLN A 34 -38.56 8.03 -21.66
C GLN A 34 -37.57 7.92 -22.83
N TYR A 35 -37.19 9.04 -23.43
CA TYR A 35 -36.18 9.08 -24.48
C TYR A 35 -34.81 8.62 -23.97
N ARG A 36 -34.34 9.19 -22.86
CA ARG A 36 -33.02 8.92 -22.27
C ARG A 36 -32.90 7.51 -21.71
N MET A 37 -33.95 6.99 -21.08
CA MET A 37 -33.99 5.62 -20.53
C MET A 37 -33.74 4.54 -21.60
N ARG A 38 -34.04 4.84 -22.86
CA ARG A 38 -33.80 3.92 -23.99
C ARG A 38 -32.38 4.02 -24.59
N GLN A 39 -31.57 4.97 -24.14
CA GLN A 39 -30.20 5.16 -24.64
C GLN A 39 -29.23 4.31 -23.83
N GLU A 40 -28.18 3.79 -24.47
CA GLU A 40 -27.11 3.04 -23.78
C GLU A 40 -26.36 3.88 -22.74
N SER A 41 -26.37 5.21 -22.88
CA SER A 41 -25.71 6.10 -21.95
C SER A 41 -26.47 6.31 -20.64
N TRP A 42 -27.69 5.78 -20.51
CA TRP A 42 -28.52 5.93 -19.32
C TRP A 42 -27.88 5.37 -18.05
N LEU A 43 -28.03 6.08 -16.93
CA LEU A 43 -27.60 5.61 -15.61
C LEU A 43 -28.76 5.45 -14.65
N ASP A 44 -29.50 6.52 -14.41
CA ASP A 44 -30.58 6.53 -13.41
C ASP A 44 -31.54 7.70 -13.66
N GLY A 45 -32.76 7.58 -13.13
CA GLY A 45 -33.71 8.68 -13.13
C GLY A 45 -34.73 8.61 -12.01
N ASP A 46 -34.92 9.73 -11.33
CA ASP A 46 -35.78 9.85 -10.16
C ASP A 46 -36.90 10.87 -10.42
N TYR A 47 -38.14 10.50 -10.11
CA TYR A 47 -39.29 11.41 -10.17
C TYR A 47 -39.20 12.47 -9.07
N LEU A 48 -39.36 13.73 -9.44
CA LEU A 48 -39.34 14.88 -8.52
C LEU A 48 -40.71 15.44 -8.18
N GLY A 49 -41.75 15.13 -8.96
CA GLY A 49 -43.04 15.82 -8.91
C GLY A 49 -43.32 16.63 -10.19
N ASN A 50 -44.59 16.96 -10.45
CA ASN A 50 -45.03 17.82 -11.55
C ASN A 50 -44.45 17.43 -12.94
N ASP A 51 -44.48 16.13 -13.25
CA ASP A 51 -43.90 15.55 -14.48
C ASP A 51 -42.41 15.84 -14.70
N LYS A 52 -41.67 16.18 -13.63
CA LYS A 52 -40.22 16.39 -13.66
C LYS A 52 -39.47 15.19 -13.09
N TYR A 53 -38.32 14.93 -13.69
CA TYR A 53 -37.42 13.84 -13.33
C TYR A 53 -35.98 14.38 -13.26
N VAL A 54 -35.21 13.94 -12.26
CA VAL A 54 -33.74 14.02 -12.34
C VAL A 54 -33.28 12.90 -13.26
N LEU A 55 -32.48 13.24 -14.25
CA LEU A 55 -31.95 12.32 -15.25
C LEU A 55 -30.44 12.27 -15.12
N SER A 56 -29.85 11.09 -14.97
CA SER A 56 -28.41 10.89 -14.99
C SER A 56 -28.02 10.00 -16.15
N TYR A 57 -27.09 10.45 -16.99
CA TYR A 57 -26.62 9.72 -18.16
C TYR A 57 -25.18 10.13 -18.52
N HIS A 58 -24.49 9.27 -19.24
CA HIS A 58 -23.17 9.56 -19.79
C HIS A 58 -23.27 10.40 -21.08
N THR A 59 -22.32 11.29 -21.26
CA THR A 59 -22.10 12.04 -22.50
C THR A 59 -20.72 11.70 -23.07
N ASN A 60 -20.54 11.95 -24.37
CA ASN A 60 -19.26 11.74 -25.09
C ASN A 60 -18.78 10.29 -25.01
N MET A 61 -19.70 9.37 -25.31
CA MET A 61 -19.44 7.93 -25.36
C MET A 61 -18.93 7.47 -26.73
N ASP A 62 -19.14 8.29 -27.77
CA ASP A 62 -18.86 7.92 -29.16
C ASP A 62 -17.39 8.16 -29.50
N ASN A 63 -16.71 7.15 -30.06
CA ASN A 63 -15.30 7.25 -30.47
C ASN A 63 -15.11 7.76 -31.90
N THR A 64 -16.20 8.11 -32.61
CA THR A 64 -16.15 8.63 -33.98
C THR A 64 -15.96 10.15 -33.98
N ILE A 65 -15.07 10.65 -34.84
CA ILE A 65 -14.74 12.08 -34.97
C ILE A 65 -15.99 12.97 -35.10
N ASP A 66 -17.03 12.51 -35.80
CA ASP A 66 -18.25 13.30 -36.06
C ASP A 66 -19.19 13.46 -34.86
N ARG A 67 -19.03 12.62 -33.82
CA ARG A 67 -19.89 12.61 -32.61
C ARG A 67 -19.13 12.79 -31.30
N TRP A 68 -17.80 12.90 -31.39
CA TRP A 68 -16.91 13.16 -30.28
C TRP A 68 -16.92 14.65 -29.92
N ASP A 69 -17.62 15.02 -28.85
CA ASP A 69 -17.69 16.40 -28.32
C ASP A 69 -17.02 16.50 -26.93
N PRO A 70 -15.70 16.25 -26.82
CA PRO A 70 -15.00 16.30 -25.55
C PRO A 70 -15.04 17.73 -24.98
N PRO A 71 -14.83 17.90 -23.67
CA PRO A 71 -14.73 19.23 -23.09
C PRO A 71 -13.68 20.07 -23.85
N LYS A 72 -14.10 21.20 -24.42
CA LYS A 72 -13.27 22.05 -25.32
C LYS A 72 -11.92 22.48 -24.75
N ASN A 73 -11.78 22.46 -23.41
CA ASN A 73 -10.59 22.88 -22.70
C ASN A 73 -9.82 21.70 -22.07
N SER A 74 -10.12 20.45 -22.46
CA SER A 74 -9.40 19.27 -22.02
C SER A 74 -8.22 18.96 -22.94
N ALA A 75 -7.08 18.64 -22.35
CA ALA A 75 -5.84 18.31 -23.03
C ALA A 75 -5.08 17.29 -22.17
N ILE A 76 -5.57 16.06 -22.16
CA ILE A 76 -5.14 14.99 -21.25
C ILE A 76 -3.63 14.72 -21.39
N GLN A 77 -3.10 14.83 -22.60
CA GLN A 77 -1.67 14.71 -22.89
C GLN A 77 -0.84 15.77 -22.15
N LEU A 78 -1.33 17.02 -22.06
CA LEU A 78 -0.65 18.08 -21.31
C LEU A 78 -0.74 17.82 -19.80
N ALA A 79 -1.90 17.39 -19.30
CA ALA A 79 -2.05 17.02 -17.89
C ALA A 79 -1.11 15.85 -17.51
N ALA A 80 -1.01 14.84 -18.37
CA ALA A 80 -0.09 13.71 -18.21
C ALA A 80 1.36 14.19 -18.19
N ALA A 81 1.78 15.00 -19.16
CA ALA A 81 3.13 15.56 -19.23
C ALA A 81 3.49 16.41 -18.00
N ILE A 82 2.59 17.30 -17.56
CA ILE A 82 2.77 18.13 -16.36
C ILE A 82 2.95 17.25 -15.13
N THR A 83 2.09 16.24 -14.93
CA THR A 83 2.20 15.36 -13.76
C THR A 83 3.44 14.46 -13.83
N ALA A 84 3.86 14.03 -15.01
CA ALA A 84 5.11 13.28 -15.20
C ALA A 84 6.32 14.15 -14.86
N CYS A 85 6.42 15.35 -15.42
CA CYS A 85 7.52 16.28 -15.14
C CYS A 85 7.59 16.65 -13.66
N ALA A 86 6.44 16.90 -13.01
CA ALA A 86 6.38 17.16 -11.58
C ALA A 86 6.90 15.97 -10.76
N ARG A 87 6.53 14.73 -11.12
CA ARG A 87 7.04 13.52 -10.45
C ARG A 87 8.54 13.33 -10.66
N ILE A 88 9.05 13.52 -11.89
CA ILE A 88 10.48 13.43 -12.19
C ILE A 88 11.27 14.48 -11.41
N TYR A 89 10.75 15.72 -11.34
CA TYR A 89 11.36 16.78 -10.55
C TYR A 89 11.40 16.43 -9.05
N MET A 90 10.27 15.95 -8.50
CA MET A 90 10.17 15.55 -7.09
C MET A 90 11.02 14.32 -6.76
N TYR A 91 11.22 13.42 -7.73
CA TYR A 91 11.94 12.17 -7.54
C TYR A 91 13.35 12.41 -6.97
N LYS A 92 14.06 13.44 -7.46
CA LYS A 92 15.38 13.86 -6.97
C LYS A 92 15.46 14.07 -5.46
N TYR A 93 14.34 14.42 -4.84
CA TYR A 93 14.26 14.72 -3.42
C TYR A 93 13.61 13.58 -2.64
N THR A 94 12.62 12.90 -3.23
CA THR A 94 11.94 11.76 -2.59
C THR A 94 12.75 10.47 -2.64
N SER A 95 13.74 10.37 -3.53
CA SER A 95 14.64 9.21 -3.65
C SER A 95 15.88 9.32 -2.76
N ARG A 96 16.02 10.41 -1.99
CA ARG A 96 17.12 10.56 -1.02
C ARG A 96 16.99 9.52 0.09
N GLU A 97 18.12 9.04 0.57
CA GLU A 97 18.17 8.08 1.67
C GLU A 97 17.57 8.63 2.97
N ASP A 98 17.68 9.94 3.19
CA ASP A 98 17.14 10.62 4.36
C ASP A 98 15.69 11.11 4.19
N CYS A 99 14.97 10.61 3.18
CA CYS A 99 13.57 10.96 2.96
C CYS A 99 12.63 10.06 3.76
N TYR A 100 11.86 10.66 4.67
CA TYR A 100 10.92 9.94 5.54
C TYR A 100 9.49 9.88 4.99
N TYR A 101 9.10 10.81 4.10
CA TYR A 101 7.73 10.91 3.59
C TYR A 101 7.66 11.71 2.27
N THR A 102 6.69 11.40 1.40
CA THR A 102 6.70 11.83 -0.02
C THR A 102 5.50 12.64 -0.53
N ASP A 103 4.36 12.72 0.19
CA ASP A 103 3.23 13.60 -0.24
C ASP A 103 3.63 15.08 -0.13
N SER A 104 4.59 15.34 0.76
CA SER A 104 5.48 16.49 0.84
C SER A 104 6.86 15.92 1.21
N VAL A 105 7.96 16.52 0.78
CA VAL A 105 9.29 16.00 1.07
C VAL A 105 9.66 16.29 2.52
N VAL A 106 9.75 15.25 3.36
CA VAL A 106 10.23 15.32 4.74
C VAL A 106 11.61 14.68 4.80
N LEU A 107 12.62 15.42 5.24
CA LEU A 107 14.03 15.01 5.17
C LEU A 107 14.69 15.05 6.55
N GLY A 108 15.70 14.20 6.73
CA GLY A 108 16.61 14.28 7.87
C GLY A 108 17.55 15.48 7.79
N ASN A 109 18.08 15.76 6.60
CA ASN A 109 18.96 16.89 6.37
C ASN A 109 18.26 17.98 5.55
N PRO A 110 18.57 19.27 5.81
CA PRO A 110 17.98 20.38 5.07
C PRO A 110 18.30 20.32 3.58
N LEU A 111 17.47 21.00 2.79
CA LEU A 111 17.77 21.26 1.38
C LEU A 111 18.76 22.42 1.25
N PRO A 112 19.58 22.43 0.18
CA PRO A 112 20.42 23.58 -0.15
C PRO A 112 19.60 24.87 -0.29
N GLU A 113 20.16 26.00 0.15
CA GLU A 113 19.44 27.29 0.15
C GLU A 113 19.03 27.74 -1.26
N GLU A 114 19.75 27.31 -2.30
CA GLU A 114 19.49 27.67 -3.68
C GLU A 114 18.15 27.15 -4.17
N VAL A 115 17.67 26.02 -3.63
CA VAL A 115 16.39 25.39 -4.01
C VAL A 115 15.26 25.72 -3.04
N VAL A 116 15.52 26.49 -1.98
CA VAL A 116 14.54 26.86 -0.96
C VAL A 116 14.16 28.34 -1.08
N SER A 117 12.87 28.64 -1.18
CA SER A 117 12.33 30.00 -1.13
C SER A 117 10.83 29.97 -0.85
N SER A 118 10.35 30.96 -0.10
CA SER A 118 8.92 31.14 0.18
C SER A 118 8.18 31.94 -0.89
N SER A 119 8.90 32.62 -1.79
CA SER A 119 8.34 33.58 -2.76
C SER A 119 8.60 33.21 -4.22
N ILE A 120 9.67 32.48 -4.52
CA ILE A 120 10.05 32.11 -5.89
C ILE A 120 9.31 30.83 -6.31
N ILE A 121 8.60 30.90 -7.44
CA ILE A 121 7.91 29.74 -8.02
C ILE A 121 8.90 28.63 -8.41
N GLY A 122 8.53 27.37 -8.15
CA GLY A 122 9.38 26.20 -8.45
C GLY A 122 10.40 25.84 -7.37
N LYS A 123 10.68 26.75 -6.42
CA LYS A 123 11.50 26.45 -5.24
C LYS A 123 10.64 25.89 -4.10
N PHE A 124 11.30 25.16 -3.19
CA PHE A 124 10.65 24.59 -2.00
C PHE A 124 10.44 25.66 -0.94
N LYS A 125 9.23 25.73 -0.40
CA LYS A 125 8.97 26.50 0.81
C LYS A 125 9.27 25.64 2.03
N LEU A 126 10.12 26.14 2.94
CA LEU A 126 10.31 25.51 4.25
C LEU A 126 9.02 25.65 5.07
N GLU A 127 8.33 24.52 5.31
CA GLU A 127 7.05 24.53 6.01
C GLU A 127 7.18 24.32 7.53
N ALA A 128 8.10 23.47 7.99
CA ALA A 128 8.30 23.21 9.41
C ALA A 128 9.66 22.56 9.68
N ILE A 129 10.20 22.82 10.88
CA ILE A 129 11.30 22.06 11.46
C ILE A 129 10.71 21.10 12.49
N ILE A 130 10.76 19.81 12.20
CA ILE A 130 10.11 18.75 12.98
C ILE A 130 11.01 18.29 14.12
N LYS A 131 10.45 18.17 15.34
CA LYS A 131 11.12 17.55 16.49
C LYS A 131 10.87 16.04 16.54
N LYS A 132 9.60 15.65 16.42
CA LYS A 132 9.14 14.25 16.42
C LYS A 132 7.97 14.13 15.45
N GLY A 133 7.89 13.04 14.70
CA GLY A 133 6.77 12.79 13.80
C GLY A 133 6.53 11.30 13.57
N PHE A 134 5.26 10.95 13.35
CA PHE A 134 4.80 9.63 12.97
C PHE A 134 4.15 9.72 11.59
N PHE A 135 4.74 9.07 10.58
CA PHE A 135 4.25 9.07 9.21
C PHE A 135 3.78 7.65 8.84
N LEU A 136 2.55 7.32 9.22
CA LEU A 136 2.08 5.93 9.22
C LEU A 136 1.56 5.48 7.85
N ALA A 137 0.92 6.39 7.10
CA ALA A 137 0.36 6.08 5.78
C ALA A 137 0.19 7.36 4.94
N PRO A 138 -0.07 7.25 3.63
CA PRO A 138 -0.39 8.40 2.80
C PRO A 138 -1.56 9.21 3.39
N LYS A 139 -1.29 10.48 3.71
CA LYS A 139 -2.23 11.43 4.34
C LYS A 139 -2.69 11.02 5.75
N SER A 140 -1.89 10.21 6.44
CA SER A 140 -2.05 9.84 7.85
C SER A 140 -0.72 10.03 8.58
N TYR A 141 -0.53 11.22 9.16
CA TYR A 141 0.68 11.56 9.89
C TYR A 141 0.44 12.62 10.97
N TYR A 142 1.32 12.58 11.97
CA TYR A 142 1.44 13.59 13.02
C TYR A 142 2.87 14.08 13.11
N TYR A 143 3.09 15.35 13.41
CA TYR A 143 4.39 15.82 13.86
C TYR A 143 4.28 17.03 14.78
N SER A 144 5.26 17.18 15.68
CA SER A 144 5.47 18.39 16.47
C SER A 144 6.54 19.27 15.83
N SER A 145 6.19 20.53 15.58
CA SER A 145 7.08 21.54 15.00
C SER A 145 7.75 22.37 16.11
N LYS A 146 8.96 22.88 15.85
CA LYS A 146 9.60 23.89 16.73
C LYS A 146 8.80 25.18 16.84
N GLU A 147 8.11 25.58 15.78
CA GLU A 147 7.51 26.92 15.65
C GLU A 147 5.98 26.89 15.58
N LYS A 148 5.41 25.93 14.83
CA LYS A 148 3.99 25.90 14.47
C LYS A 148 3.12 25.03 15.39
N GLY A 149 3.71 24.44 16.43
CA GLY A 149 3.06 23.46 17.29
C GLY A 149 2.79 22.12 16.58
N ASP A 150 1.78 21.42 17.05
CA ASP A 150 1.43 20.08 16.60
C ASP A 150 0.57 20.10 15.33
N VAL A 151 0.92 19.24 14.37
CA VAL A 151 0.21 19.09 13.11
C VAL A 151 -0.31 17.67 12.99
N ILE A 152 -1.64 17.55 12.90
CA ILE A 152 -2.34 16.28 12.69
C ILE A 152 -2.97 16.25 11.29
N LYS A 153 -2.68 15.20 10.54
CA LYS A 153 -3.27 14.92 9.23
C LYS A 153 -3.78 13.50 9.20
N TYR A 154 -5.06 13.35 8.94
CA TYR A 154 -5.70 12.04 8.79
C TYR A 154 -6.73 12.10 7.67
N LYS A 155 -6.72 11.08 6.81
CA LYS A 155 -7.59 11.00 5.65
C LYS A 155 -8.94 10.40 6.04
N GLY A 156 -10.02 11.11 5.72
CA GLY A 156 -11.40 10.60 5.85
C GLY A 156 -12.13 11.19 7.05
N ALA A 157 -13.27 10.58 7.39
CA ALA A 157 -14.24 11.11 8.36
C ALA A 157 -13.77 11.02 9.81
N ALA A 158 -12.75 10.21 10.11
CA ALA A 158 -12.25 9.98 11.46
C ALA A 158 -11.22 11.02 11.96
N LYS A 159 -10.98 12.10 11.21
CA LYS A 159 -9.95 13.09 11.52
C LYS A 159 -10.09 13.71 12.92
N GLU A 160 -11.31 13.89 13.41
CA GLU A 160 -11.59 14.47 14.73
C GLU A 160 -11.34 13.51 15.90
N HIS A 161 -11.12 12.22 15.61
CA HIS A 161 -10.91 11.18 16.63
C HIS A 161 -9.46 10.71 16.75
N VAL A 162 -8.54 11.37 16.04
CA VAL A 162 -7.11 11.03 16.11
C VAL A 162 -6.34 12.18 16.76
N ASP A 163 -5.47 11.82 17.69
CA ASP A 163 -4.57 12.71 18.40
C ASP A 163 -3.13 12.17 18.35
N ALA A 164 -2.18 12.90 18.94
CA ALA A 164 -0.78 12.50 18.97
C ALA A 164 -0.59 11.10 19.61
N LYS A 165 -1.37 10.80 20.66
CA LYS A 165 -1.31 9.52 21.39
C LYS A 165 -1.79 8.37 20.52
N TRP A 166 -2.83 8.59 19.71
CA TRP A 166 -3.30 7.63 18.73
C TRP A 166 -2.20 7.28 17.73
N PHE A 167 -1.50 8.27 17.16
CA PHE A 167 -0.39 8.02 16.24
C PHE A 167 0.75 7.23 16.88
N GLU A 168 1.13 7.54 18.12
CA GLU A 168 2.16 6.81 18.85
C GLU A 168 1.73 5.37 19.17
N THR A 169 0.48 5.17 19.57
CA THR A 169 -0.08 3.86 19.87
C THR A 169 -0.18 3.02 18.60
N GLN A 170 -0.65 3.60 17.51
CA GLN A 170 -0.79 2.95 16.21
C GLN A 170 0.57 2.64 15.58
N TYR A 171 1.60 3.45 15.83
CA TYR A 171 2.98 3.13 15.41
C TYR A 171 3.49 1.86 16.09
N LYS A 172 3.20 1.69 17.39
CA LYS A 172 3.59 0.50 18.17
C LYS A 172 2.76 -0.74 17.83
N HIS A 173 1.48 -0.53 17.52
CA HIS A 173 0.49 -1.59 17.25
C HIS A 173 -0.31 -1.23 15.98
N PRO A 174 0.25 -1.45 14.78
CA PRO A 174 -0.37 -1.08 13.51
C PRO A 174 -1.73 -1.74 13.24
N GLU A 175 -1.99 -2.89 13.86
CA GLU A 175 -3.22 -3.68 13.78
C GLU A 175 -4.40 -3.06 14.55
N ASN A 176 -4.15 -2.08 15.41
CA ASN A 176 -5.19 -1.49 16.25
C ASN A 176 -6.32 -0.89 15.40
N GLN A 177 -7.56 -1.17 15.84
CA GLN A 177 -8.76 -0.63 15.24
C GLN A 177 -9.64 -0.02 16.32
N LEU A 178 -10.24 1.11 15.99
CA LEU A 178 -11.08 1.84 16.91
C LEU A 178 -12.39 2.25 16.22
N GLU A 179 -13.52 1.77 16.71
CA GLU A 179 -14.81 2.27 16.23
C GLU A 179 -15.13 3.62 16.87
N ARG A 180 -15.51 4.58 16.02
CA ARG A 180 -15.92 5.91 16.42
C ARG A 180 -17.16 6.35 15.66
N GLU A 181 -18.01 7.12 16.33
CA GLU A 181 -19.15 7.73 15.68
C GLU A 181 -18.71 9.00 14.96
N PHE A 182 -19.13 9.14 13.70
CA PHE A 182 -18.90 10.37 12.94
C PHE A 182 -20.22 10.98 12.49
N VAL A 183 -20.13 12.27 12.17
CA VAL A 183 -21.25 13.07 11.71
C VAL A 183 -20.92 13.67 10.36
N SER A 184 -21.78 13.42 9.37
CA SER A 184 -21.74 14.10 8.08
C SER A 184 -22.90 15.10 8.00
N ASN A 185 -22.57 16.39 8.03
CA ASN A 185 -23.57 17.46 8.15
C ASN A 185 -24.36 17.74 6.86
N PHE A 186 -23.78 17.46 5.70
CA PHE A 186 -24.35 17.84 4.40
C PHE A 186 -24.49 16.62 3.48
N ARG A 187 -25.40 15.70 3.81
CA ARG A 187 -25.77 14.63 2.88
C ARG A 187 -26.98 15.05 2.07
N VAL A 188 -26.81 15.09 0.76
CA VAL A 188 -27.89 15.38 -0.18
C VAL A 188 -28.61 14.07 -0.50
N ASN A 189 -29.91 14.04 -0.27
CA ASN A 189 -30.81 13.03 -0.83
C ASN A 189 -31.50 13.65 -2.04
N ILE A 190 -31.03 13.31 -3.24
CA ILE A 190 -31.59 13.83 -4.48
C ILE A 190 -33.05 13.37 -4.65
N LYS A 191 -33.37 12.12 -4.27
CA LYS A 191 -34.72 11.55 -4.37
C LYS A 191 -35.76 12.31 -3.53
N LYS A 192 -35.33 12.82 -2.37
CA LYS A 192 -36.19 13.59 -1.44
C LYS A 192 -35.96 15.10 -1.54
N LEU A 193 -35.09 15.55 -2.45
CA LEU A 193 -34.61 16.94 -2.55
C LEU A 193 -34.24 17.54 -1.18
N SER A 194 -33.64 16.74 -0.30
CA SER A 194 -33.40 17.14 1.08
C SER A 194 -31.93 17.04 1.45
N VAL A 195 -31.50 17.95 2.31
CA VAL A 195 -30.19 17.88 2.96
C VAL A 195 -30.42 17.40 4.38
N TYR A 196 -29.67 16.37 4.78
CA TYR A 196 -29.81 15.79 6.10
C TYR A 196 -28.46 15.49 6.74
N LYS A 197 -28.47 15.43 8.06
CA LYS A 197 -27.34 15.02 8.89
C LYS A 197 -27.32 13.50 8.99
N ARG A 198 -26.23 12.87 8.58
CA ARG A 198 -26.04 11.42 8.74
C ARG A 198 -25.07 11.16 9.89
N LYS A 199 -25.54 10.42 10.90
CA LYS A 199 -24.69 9.78 11.89
C LYS A 199 -24.31 8.39 11.38
N GLY A 200 -23.10 7.95 11.66
CA GLY A 200 -22.64 6.61 11.32
C GLY A 200 -21.43 6.23 12.15
N LYS A 201 -20.99 4.99 11.99
CA LYS A 201 -19.75 4.50 12.59
C LYS A 201 -18.64 4.49 11.55
N VAL A 202 -17.42 4.80 11.97
CA VAL A 202 -16.20 4.69 11.18
C VAL A 202 -15.17 3.93 11.98
N THR A 203 -14.49 2.98 11.34
CA THR A 203 -13.33 2.30 11.89
C THR A 203 -12.09 3.15 11.64
N VAL A 204 -11.45 3.59 12.72
CA VAL A 204 -10.16 4.29 12.70
C VAL A 204 -9.08 3.24 12.81
N ALA A 205 -8.38 3.01 11.70
CA ALA A 205 -7.32 2.02 11.58
C ALA A 205 -6.38 2.44 10.44
N LEU A 206 -5.16 1.90 10.44
CA LEU A 206 -4.31 1.99 9.27
C LEU A 206 -4.85 1.10 8.16
N ALA A 207 -4.99 1.66 6.97
CA ALA A 207 -5.22 0.87 5.77
C ALA A 207 -3.91 0.16 5.39
N LEU A 208 -3.58 -0.91 6.12
CA LEU A 208 -2.42 -1.77 5.86
C LEU A 208 -2.56 -2.57 4.56
N ASN A 209 -3.73 -2.50 3.92
CA ASN A 209 -4.00 -3.04 2.59
C ASN A 209 -3.17 -2.31 1.56
N ASN A 210 -1.94 -2.79 1.40
CA ASN A 210 -1.05 -2.34 0.37
C ASN A 210 -1.61 -2.82 -0.96
N LYS A 211 -1.83 -1.89 -1.90
CA LYS A 211 -1.98 -2.20 -3.31
C LYS A 211 -0.73 -2.91 -3.91
N ARG A 212 0.25 -3.27 -3.09
CA ARG A 212 1.55 -3.88 -3.39
C ARG A 212 1.82 -4.97 -2.35
N MET A 213 2.30 -6.15 -2.73
CA MET A 213 2.64 -7.16 -1.72
C MET A 213 3.94 -6.74 -1.03
N LEU A 214 3.99 -6.87 0.31
CA LEU A 214 5.20 -6.57 1.08
C LEU A 214 6.19 -7.73 0.94
N LEU A 215 7.45 -7.40 0.68
CA LEU A 215 8.53 -8.38 0.65
C LEU A 215 9.20 -8.42 2.04
N HIS A 216 9.17 -9.59 2.68
CA HIS A 216 9.87 -9.85 3.94
C HIS A 216 10.99 -10.86 3.69
N ILE A 217 12.20 -10.57 4.15
CA ILE A 217 13.34 -11.51 4.13
C ILE A 217 13.82 -11.63 5.58
N GLY A 218 13.80 -12.86 6.12
CA GLY A 218 14.22 -13.12 7.50
C GLY A 218 13.41 -12.35 8.56
N GLY A 219 12.10 -12.17 8.34
CA GLY A 219 11.22 -11.42 9.26
C GLY A 219 11.38 -9.89 9.23
N LYS A 220 12.31 -9.35 8.43
CA LYS A 220 12.46 -7.90 8.23
C LYS A 220 11.76 -7.46 6.95
N TRP A 221 11.05 -6.34 7.01
CA TRP A 221 10.49 -5.69 5.84
C TRP A 221 11.62 -5.12 4.97
N VAL A 222 11.74 -5.59 3.72
CA VAL A 222 12.78 -5.17 2.77
C VAL A 222 12.21 -4.31 1.64
N GLY A 223 10.89 -4.36 1.41
CA GLY A 223 10.25 -3.50 0.41
C GLY A 223 8.89 -4.00 -0.03
N SER A 224 8.54 -3.77 -1.30
CA SER A 224 7.30 -4.25 -1.90
C SER A 224 7.57 -4.85 -3.27
N THR A 225 6.83 -5.87 -3.66
CA THR A 225 6.91 -6.46 -5.01
C THR A 225 6.68 -5.36 -6.06
N PRO A 226 7.57 -5.22 -7.06
CA PRO A 226 7.38 -4.25 -8.13
C PRO A 226 6.09 -4.56 -8.89
N LYS A 227 5.35 -3.52 -9.29
CA LYS A 227 4.24 -3.69 -10.22
C LYS A 227 4.82 -3.79 -11.62
N VAL A 228 4.86 -5.00 -12.16
CA VAL A 228 5.18 -5.20 -13.56
C VAL A 228 3.97 -4.78 -14.39
N VAL A 229 4.12 -3.69 -15.13
CA VAL A 229 3.12 -3.22 -16.11
C VAL A 229 3.53 -3.81 -17.45
N PHE A 230 2.68 -4.68 -17.98
CA PHE A 230 2.84 -5.19 -19.34
C PHE A 230 1.98 -4.34 -20.26
N ASP A 231 2.62 -3.56 -21.13
CA ASP A 231 1.93 -2.94 -22.24
C ASP A 231 1.72 -4.01 -23.32
N LEU A 232 0.49 -4.52 -23.39
CA LEU A 232 0.08 -5.53 -24.37
C LEU A 232 -0.79 -4.89 -25.46
N GLU A 233 -0.91 -3.56 -25.52
CA GLU A 233 -1.82 -2.89 -26.48
C GLU A 233 -1.40 -3.15 -27.93
N SER A 234 -0.10 -3.30 -28.17
CA SER A 234 0.49 -3.62 -29.47
C SER A 234 0.32 -5.08 -29.91
N LEU A 235 -0.14 -5.97 -29.02
CA LEU A 235 -0.29 -7.41 -29.30
C LEU A 235 -1.71 -7.75 -29.77
N ASP A 236 -1.79 -8.64 -30.75
CA ASP A 236 -3.04 -9.24 -31.19
C ASP A 236 -3.60 -10.22 -30.14
N ASN A 237 -4.85 -10.65 -30.32
CA ASN A 237 -5.56 -11.43 -29.31
C ASN A 237 -4.93 -12.82 -29.08
N ALA A 238 -4.39 -13.45 -30.13
CA ALA A 238 -3.73 -14.76 -29.98
C ALA A 238 -2.44 -14.64 -29.18
N SER A 239 -1.64 -13.59 -29.43
CA SER A 239 -0.44 -13.30 -28.66
C SER A 239 -0.73 -13.00 -27.19
N LYS A 240 -1.84 -12.31 -26.89
CA LYS A 240 -2.30 -12.07 -25.51
C LYS A 240 -2.68 -13.37 -24.80
N GLU A 241 -3.41 -14.26 -25.44
CA GLU A 241 -3.79 -15.57 -24.88
C GLU A 241 -2.56 -16.44 -24.59
N ILE A 242 -1.59 -16.48 -25.51
CA ILE A 242 -0.33 -17.18 -25.31
C ILE A 242 0.41 -16.61 -24.09
N PHE A 243 0.52 -15.28 -24.00
CA PHE A 243 1.17 -14.61 -22.87
C PHE A 243 0.50 -14.96 -21.53
N TYR A 244 -0.83 -14.92 -21.45
CA TYR A 244 -1.55 -15.29 -20.23
C TYR A 244 -1.37 -16.77 -19.87
N SER A 245 -1.38 -17.66 -20.86
CA SER A 245 -1.15 -19.10 -20.64
C SER A 245 0.26 -19.38 -20.10
N MET A 246 1.28 -18.69 -20.63
CA MET A 246 2.67 -18.82 -20.17
C MET A 246 2.81 -18.29 -18.75
N LYS A 247 2.15 -17.18 -18.43
CA LYS A 247 2.16 -16.61 -17.07
C LYS A 247 1.53 -17.54 -16.04
N GLN A 248 0.41 -18.18 -16.37
CA GLN A 248 -0.22 -19.17 -15.49
C GLN A 248 0.70 -20.37 -15.24
N LYS A 249 1.37 -20.88 -16.29
CA LYS A 249 2.36 -21.95 -16.16
C LYS A 249 3.51 -21.53 -15.26
N LEU A 250 4.08 -20.35 -15.46
CA LEU A 250 5.19 -19.84 -14.63
C LEU A 250 4.79 -19.73 -13.15
N SER A 251 3.61 -19.19 -12.87
CA SER A 251 3.10 -19.08 -11.50
C SER A 251 2.86 -20.45 -10.86
N SER A 252 2.37 -21.44 -11.61
CA SER A 252 2.21 -22.81 -11.11
C SER A 252 3.56 -23.47 -10.78
N GLN A 253 4.58 -23.23 -11.61
CA GLN A 253 5.94 -23.73 -11.39
C GLN A 253 6.61 -23.05 -10.19
N GLU A 254 6.35 -21.77 -9.96
CA GLU A 254 6.87 -21.06 -8.77
C GLU A 254 6.28 -21.63 -7.47
N ILE A 255 4.97 -21.95 -7.47
CA ILE A 255 4.29 -22.58 -6.33
C ILE A 255 4.85 -23.99 -6.08
N GLU A 256 5.03 -24.78 -7.14
CA GLU A 256 5.60 -26.13 -7.04
C GLU A 256 7.05 -26.08 -6.52
N ASN A 257 7.87 -25.14 -7.00
CA ASN A 257 9.22 -24.95 -6.50
C ASN A 257 9.25 -24.53 -5.01
N LEU A 258 8.29 -23.72 -4.56
CA LEU A 258 8.19 -23.35 -3.16
C LEU A 258 7.86 -24.57 -2.30
N TYR A 259 6.89 -25.38 -2.71
CA TYR A 259 6.53 -26.63 -2.04
C TYR A 259 7.70 -27.62 -1.98
N LEU A 260 8.44 -27.78 -3.07
CA LEU A 260 9.62 -28.65 -3.11
C LEU A 260 10.72 -28.14 -2.17
N ARG A 261 10.95 -26.83 -2.07
CA ARG A 261 11.91 -26.24 -1.14
C ARG A 261 11.54 -26.48 0.31
N GLU A 262 10.27 -26.30 0.68
CA GLU A 262 9.79 -26.63 2.04
C GLU A 262 9.96 -28.12 2.35
N LYS A 263 9.65 -29.00 1.38
CA LYS A 263 9.81 -30.43 1.54
C LYS A 263 11.28 -30.81 1.74
N ILE A 264 12.20 -30.25 0.95
CA ILE A 264 13.64 -30.45 1.10
C ILE A 264 14.11 -30.01 2.49
N ALA A 265 13.74 -28.80 2.93
CA ALA A 265 14.09 -28.31 4.25
C ALA A 265 13.60 -29.25 5.36
N SER A 266 12.36 -29.75 5.26
CA SER A 266 11.82 -30.71 6.24
C SER A 266 12.55 -32.07 6.25
N MET A 267 13.10 -32.49 5.10
CA MET A 267 13.89 -33.71 5.01
C MET A 267 15.31 -33.51 5.54
N GLU A 268 15.90 -32.34 5.35
CA GLU A 268 17.19 -31.96 5.92
C GLU A 268 17.12 -31.87 7.45
N ASP A 269 16.04 -31.30 8.00
CA ASP A 269 15.79 -31.27 9.44
C ASP A 269 15.64 -32.69 10.02
N LYS A 270 14.85 -33.55 9.38
CA LYS A 270 14.70 -34.96 9.79
C LYS A 270 16.02 -35.72 9.74
N ARG A 271 16.77 -35.57 8.65
CA ARG A 271 18.10 -36.20 8.52
C ARG A 271 19.07 -35.71 9.60
N SER A 272 19.00 -34.44 9.97
CA SER A 272 19.82 -33.89 11.05
C SER A 272 19.42 -34.48 12.41
N GLN A 273 18.13 -34.69 12.66
CA GLN A 273 17.64 -35.36 13.87
C GLN A 273 18.00 -36.86 13.92
N ASP A 274 17.91 -37.56 12.79
CA ASP A 274 18.28 -38.97 12.69
C ASP A 274 19.79 -39.18 12.89
N LEU A 275 20.63 -38.26 12.42
CA LEU A 275 22.08 -38.28 12.67
C LEU A 275 22.40 -38.12 14.16
N VAL A 276 21.74 -37.19 14.85
CA VAL A 276 21.91 -37.00 16.31
C VAL A 276 21.48 -38.24 17.09
N GLN A 277 20.36 -38.86 16.73
CA GLN A 277 19.92 -40.12 17.37
C GLN A 277 20.84 -41.30 17.08
N THR A 278 21.47 -41.33 15.91
CA THR A 278 22.43 -42.39 15.55
C THR A 278 23.74 -42.22 16.34
N GLU A 279 24.23 -40.98 16.47
CA GLU A 279 25.40 -40.66 17.30
C GLU A 279 25.16 -40.98 18.79
N GLU A 280 23.98 -40.64 19.32
CA GLU A 280 23.58 -41.00 20.70
C GLU A 280 23.52 -42.52 20.92
N ARG A 281 23.01 -43.30 19.95
CA ARG A 281 23.00 -44.76 20.03
C ARG A 281 24.40 -45.37 19.95
N THR A 282 25.28 -44.86 19.09
CA THR A 282 26.66 -45.34 19.03
C THR A 282 27.47 -45.05 20.28
N MET A 283 27.15 -43.97 21.01
CA MET A 283 27.76 -43.67 22.31
C MET A 283 27.27 -44.64 23.39
N LEU A 284 25.97 -44.96 23.42
CA LEU A 284 25.38 -45.95 24.34
C LEU A 284 25.92 -47.38 24.11
N ASP A 285 26.03 -47.83 22.86
CA ASP A 285 26.58 -49.15 22.54
C ASP A 285 28.07 -49.26 22.93
N SER A 286 28.82 -48.15 22.87
CA SER A 286 30.22 -48.11 23.32
C SER A 286 30.39 -48.10 24.85
N GLU A 287 29.36 -47.67 25.60
CA GLU A 287 29.35 -47.74 27.06
C GLU A 287 28.98 -49.16 27.55
N GLU A 288 28.07 -49.86 26.86
CA GLU A 288 27.72 -51.26 27.19
C GLU A 288 28.87 -52.25 26.91
N GLU A 289 29.71 -52.02 25.88
CA GLU A 289 30.91 -52.85 25.65
C GLU A 289 31.97 -52.69 26.77
N VAL A 290 32.01 -51.56 27.48
CA VAL A 290 32.98 -51.31 28.57
C VAL A 290 32.52 -51.97 29.88
N GLU A 291 31.20 -52.04 30.15
CA GLU A 291 30.66 -52.69 31.35
C GLU A 291 30.69 -54.24 31.29
N GLY A 292 30.77 -54.83 30.09
CA GLY A 292 30.79 -56.29 29.90
C GLY A 292 32.09 -57.02 30.29
N THR A 293 33.15 -56.32 30.72
CA THR A 293 34.49 -56.92 30.90
C THR A 293 35.02 -56.98 32.34
N ASN A 294 34.20 -56.72 33.37
CA ASN A 294 34.64 -56.80 34.77
C ASN A 294 33.84 -57.82 35.60
N HIS A 295 34.02 -59.11 35.32
CA HIS A 295 33.86 -60.16 36.34
C HIS A 295 34.52 -61.47 35.91
N THR A 296 35.77 -61.70 36.33
CA THR A 296 36.23 -62.90 37.05
C THR A 296 37.76 -62.86 37.10
N LEU A 297 38.31 -62.97 38.31
CA LEU A 297 39.39 -63.90 38.70
C LEU A 297 39.89 -63.47 40.08
N GLU A 298 39.25 -64.00 41.12
CA GLU A 298 39.88 -64.16 42.43
C GLU A 298 40.77 -65.41 42.41
N GLU A 299 41.94 -65.23 43.02
CA GLU A 299 42.82 -66.22 43.63
C GLU A 299 43.54 -67.25 42.74
N ASN A 300 44.88 -67.18 42.77
CA ASN A 300 45.59 -68.09 43.67
C ASN A 300 47.09 -67.75 43.85
N ASN A 301 47.44 -67.59 45.13
CA ASN A 301 48.64 -68.10 45.81
C ASN A 301 50.05 -67.56 45.46
N LYS A 302 50.61 -66.90 46.49
CA LYS A 302 51.81 -67.30 47.28
C LYS A 302 53.07 -67.64 46.46
N THR A 303 54.27 -67.16 46.77
CA THR A 303 54.87 -66.73 48.05
C THR A 303 56.27 -66.20 47.72
N ASP A 304 56.79 -65.33 48.60
CA ASP A 304 58.18 -65.29 49.08
C ASP A 304 59.31 -65.09 48.04
N GLU A 305 60.39 -64.38 48.29
CA GLU A 305 60.93 -63.68 49.43
C GLU A 305 62.17 -62.93 48.92
N LYS A 306 62.52 -61.86 49.65
CA LYS A 306 63.88 -61.31 49.82
C LYS A 306 64.60 -60.66 48.62
N LYS A 307 64.67 -59.32 48.70
CA LYS A 307 65.84 -58.50 49.15
C LYS A 307 67.24 -58.83 48.56
N PRO A 308 68.15 -57.84 48.52
CA PRO A 308 68.38 -56.94 47.38
C PRO A 308 69.86 -56.99 46.95
N ASP A 309 70.26 -55.95 46.20
CA ASP A 309 71.62 -55.46 45.97
C ASP A 309 72.41 -56.12 44.84
N THR A 310 72.46 -55.44 43.69
CA THR A 310 73.52 -54.45 43.41
C THR A 310 73.11 -53.52 42.27
#